data_AF-A0AAE1GJI1-F1
#
_entry.id   AF-A0AAE1GJI1-F1
#
_cell.length_a   1.000
_cell.length_b   1.000
_cell.length_c   1.000
_cell.angle_alpha   90.00
_cell.angle_beta   90.00
_cell.angle_gamma   90.00
#
_symmetry.space_group_name_H-M   'P 1'
#
loop_
_entity.id
_entity.type
_entity.pdbx_description
1 polymer ?
#
loop_
_entity_poly.entity_id
_entity_poly.type
_entity_poly.pdbx_seq_one_letter_code
_entity_poly.pdbx_strand_id
1 'polypeptide(L)'
;MRLVFVFVLMVMVCVVWGQRLSRQQQHLTSTCYGDVVALIKKSHCRPVEQPVQVPLPPGYTAVRPLVVMLMRCGGLACSRNTMDCLPRQDLVKNISIPVYLYNQDSRRQCSHVEMEIHEGCECGCAKTCPQNQVLDEGLCECKCDRQEQAKCEGRGRLWNSMSCSCHCPPTTTTECSTGQVFIQQLCRCESY
;
A
#
# COMPACT_ATOMS: atom_id res chain seq x y z
N MET A 1 67.66 -26.35 29.03
CA MET A 1 67.12 -24.98 28.84
C MET A 1 66.65 -24.67 27.41
N ARG A 2 67.30 -25.15 26.34
CA ARG A 2 66.89 -24.84 24.94
C ARG A 2 65.49 -25.36 24.52
N LEU A 3 65.09 -26.54 24.99
CA LEU A 3 63.77 -27.14 24.66
C LEU A 3 62.58 -26.37 25.24
N VAL A 4 62.72 -25.81 26.45
CA VAL A 4 61.64 -25.06 27.11
C VAL A 4 61.36 -23.75 26.35
N PHE A 5 62.40 -23.09 25.84
CA PHE A 5 62.27 -21.82 25.12
C PHE A 5 61.54 -21.98 23.77
N VAL A 6 61.80 -23.08 23.06
CA VAL A 6 61.12 -23.40 21.79
C VAL A 6 59.64 -23.71 22.02
N PHE A 7 59.32 -24.43 23.10
CA PHE A 7 57.94 -24.77 23.44
C PHE A 7 57.13 -23.51 23.80
N VAL A 8 57.71 -22.59 24.56
CA VAL A 8 57.07 -21.31 24.93
C VAL A 8 56.84 -20.44 23.69
N LEU A 9 57.80 -20.36 22.76
CA LEU A 9 57.64 -19.62 21.51
C LEU A 9 56.54 -20.21 20.61
N MET A 10 56.48 -21.54 20.47
CA MET A 10 55.40 -22.23 19.74
C MET A 10 54.02 -21.93 20.34
N VAL A 11 53.87 -22.01 21.66
CA VAL A 11 52.60 -21.71 22.34
C VAL A 11 52.20 -20.24 22.13
N MET A 12 53.14 -19.31 22.26
CA MET A 12 52.87 -17.87 22.02
C MET A 12 52.45 -17.60 20.58
N VAL A 13 53.11 -18.22 19.58
CA VAL A 13 52.72 -18.08 18.17
C VAL A 13 51.34 -18.66 17.92
N CYS A 14 51.02 -19.84 18.47
CA CYS A 14 49.69 -20.44 18.35
C CYS A 14 48.59 -19.59 18.99
N VAL A 15 48.85 -19.00 20.16
CA VAL A 15 47.89 -18.11 20.86
C VAL A 15 47.67 -16.84 20.04
N VAL A 16 48.74 -16.21 19.54
CA VAL A 16 48.63 -14.97 18.74
C VAL A 16 47.94 -15.23 17.39
N TRP A 17 48.23 -16.34 16.72
CA TRP A 17 47.57 -16.71 15.45
C TRP A 17 46.10 -17.09 15.66
N GLY A 18 45.77 -17.82 16.73
CA GLY A 18 44.39 -18.14 17.09
C GLY A 18 43.56 -16.89 17.40
N GLN A 19 44.13 -15.90 18.09
CA GLN A 19 43.47 -14.63 18.38
C GLN A 19 43.23 -13.78 17.11
N ARG A 20 44.10 -13.86 16.11
CA ARG A 20 43.98 -13.10 14.85
C ARG A 20 42.85 -13.65 13.96
N LEU A 21 42.75 -14.98 13.85
CA LEU A 21 41.66 -15.66 13.13
C LEU A 21 40.30 -15.38 13.79
N SER A 22 40.24 -15.38 15.12
CA SER A 22 39.00 -15.09 15.86
C SER A 22 38.52 -13.63 15.70
N ARG A 23 39.43 -12.64 15.74
CA ARG A 23 39.08 -11.22 15.49
C ARG A 23 38.58 -10.97 14.08
N GLN A 24 39.16 -11.61 13.07
CA GLN A 24 38.77 -11.42 11.68
C GLN A 24 37.35 -11.96 11.42
N GLN A 25 36.99 -13.08 12.05
CA GLN A 25 35.65 -13.67 11.93
C GLN A 25 34.57 -12.85 12.65
N GLN A 26 34.89 -12.18 13.77
CA GLN A 26 33.96 -11.27 14.47
C GLN A 26 33.69 -9.95 13.71
N HIS A 27 34.63 -9.50 12.88
CA HIS A 27 34.47 -8.27 12.09
C HIS A 27 33.59 -8.46 10.83
N LEU A 28 33.59 -9.67 10.27
CA LEU A 28 32.74 -10.04 9.12
C LEU A 28 31.27 -10.28 9.52
N THR A 29 31.01 -10.80 10.73
CA THR A 29 29.63 -11.01 11.22
C THR A 29 28.95 -9.73 11.71
N SER A 30 29.71 -8.80 12.29
CA SER A 30 29.19 -7.50 12.75
C SER A 30 28.85 -6.54 11.59
N THR A 31 29.62 -6.57 10.51
CA THR A 31 29.36 -5.77 9.30
C THR A 31 28.10 -6.26 8.56
N CYS A 32 27.97 -7.57 8.33
CA CYS A 32 26.79 -8.15 7.69
C CYS A 32 25.50 -7.88 8.47
N TYR A 33 25.52 -8.04 9.81
CA TYR A 33 24.36 -7.71 10.63
C TYR A 33 23.96 -6.24 10.53
N GLY A 34 24.94 -5.33 10.55
CA GLY A 34 24.69 -3.89 10.35
C GLY A 34 24.05 -3.58 9.00
N ASP A 35 24.53 -4.21 7.93
CA ASP A 35 23.99 -4.04 6.58
C ASP A 35 22.55 -4.57 6.47
N VAL A 36 22.27 -5.74 7.06
CA VAL A 36 20.91 -6.30 7.11
C VAL A 36 19.96 -5.39 7.88
N VAL A 37 20.37 -4.86 9.04
CA VAL A 37 19.55 -3.91 9.81
C VAL A 37 19.30 -2.62 9.02
N ALA A 38 20.30 -2.13 8.28
CA ALA A 38 20.15 -0.96 7.41
C ALA A 38 19.18 -1.23 6.24
N LEU A 39 19.23 -2.42 5.63
CA LEU A 39 18.30 -2.84 4.58
C LEU A 39 16.87 -2.96 5.11
N ILE A 40 16.69 -3.57 6.28
CA ILE A 40 15.38 -3.65 6.96
C ILE A 40 14.86 -2.24 7.22
N LYS A 41 15.68 -1.33 7.77
CA LYS A 41 15.26 0.06 7.99
C LYS A 41 14.86 0.77 6.69
N LYS A 42 15.52 0.47 5.57
CA LYS A 42 15.18 1.02 4.25
C LYS A 42 13.92 0.42 3.64
N SER A 43 13.53 -0.81 4.01
CA SER A 43 12.33 -1.46 3.49
C SER A 43 11.03 -1.02 4.18
N HIS A 44 11.11 -0.36 5.34
CA HIS A 44 9.94 0.17 6.05
C HIS A 44 9.15 1.17 5.21
N CYS A 45 7.83 1.17 5.41
CA CYS A 45 6.93 2.15 4.80
C CYS A 45 7.26 3.57 5.26
N ARG A 46 7.64 4.43 4.31
CA ARG A 46 7.96 5.85 4.54
C ARG A 46 7.97 6.64 3.23
N PRO A 47 7.98 7.97 3.29
CA PRO A 47 8.27 8.79 2.12
C PRO A 47 9.68 8.47 1.58
N VAL A 48 9.74 8.14 0.30
CA VAL A 48 10.97 7.88 -0.46
C VAL A 48 10.94 8.70 -1.74
N GLU A 49 12.09 9.21 -2.15
CA GLU A 49 12.23 9.93 -3.40
C GLU A 49 12.05 8.97 -4.59
N GLN A 50 11.08 9.24 -5.46
CA GLN A 50 10.73 8.41 -6.60
C GLN A 50 10.60 9.23 -7.89
N PRO A 51 10.97 8.67 -9.06
CA PRO A 51 10.75 9.32 -10.34
C PRO A 51 9.25 9.30 -10.69
N VAL A 52 8.66 10.48 -10.87
CA VAL A 52 7.26 10.67 -11.26
C VAL A 52 7.19 11.36 -12.61
N GLN A 53 6.37 10.83 -13.52
CA GLN A 53 6.14 11.46 -14.82
C GLN A 53 5.36 12.76 -14.65
N VAL A 54 5.83 13.82 -15.31
CA VAL A 54 5.15 15.10 -15.35
C VAL A 54 3.96 14.98 -16.29
N PRO A 55 2.72 15.28 -15.85
CA PRO A 55 1.55 15.18 -16.71
C PRO A 55 1.60 16.22 -17.82
N LEU A 56 1.18 15.84 -19.03
CA LEU A 56 1.06 16.74 -20.18
C LEU A 56 -0.33 17.42 -20.16
N PRO A 57 -0.41 18.74 -19.99
CA PRO A 57 -1.70 19.45 -20.01
C PRO A 57 -2.33 19.41 -21.41
N PRO A 58 -3.67 19.51 -21.52
CA PRO A 58 -4.35 19.54 -22.81
C PRO A 58 -3.90 20.76 -23.64
N GLY A 59 -3.76 20.55 -24.96
CA GLY A 59 -3.32 21.60 -25.91
C GLY A 59 -1.80 21.65 -26.16
N TYR A 60 -1.01 20.91 -25.38
CA TYR A 60 0.43 20.81 -25.55
C TYR A 60 0.83 19.46 -26.16
N THR A 61 1.94 19.42 -26.87
CA THR A 61 2.49 18.23 -27.53
C THR A 61 3.64 17.61 -26.75
N ALA A 62 4.35 18.39 -25.93
CA ALA A 62 5.42 17.90 -25.08
C ALA A 62 5.61 18.75 -23.81
N VAL A 63 6.20 18.12 -22.80
CA VAL A 63 6.61 18.75 -21.53
C VAL A 63 8.08 18.44 -21.23
N ARG A 64 8.79 19.40 -20.63
CA ARG A 64 10.17 19.25 -20.13
C ARG A 64 10.30 19.86 -18.73
N PRO A 65 10.88 19.13 -17.76
CA PRO A 65 11.32 17.74 -17.84
C PRO A 65 10.15 16.76 -17.97
N LEU A 66 10.41 15.53 -18.43
CA LEU A 66 9.39 14.46 -18.50
C LEU A 66 9.19 13.76 -17.15
N VAL A 67 10.23 13.77 -16.31
CA VAL A 67 10.28 13.06 -15.04
C VAL A 67 10.90 13.97 -14.01
N VAL A 68 10.34 13.98 -12.81
CA VAL A 68 10.84 14.71 -11.65
C VAL A 68 10.92 13.77 -10.45
N MET A 69 11.83 14.06 -9.53
CA MET A 69 11.99 13.27 -8.31
C MET A 69 11.11 13.85 -7.21
N LEU A 70 10.15 13.07 -6.71
CA LEU A 70 9.19 13.51 -5.70
C LEU A 70 9.13 12.52 -4.54
N MET A 71 8.85 13.04 -3.34
CA MET A 71 8.60 12.20 -2.18
C MET A 71 7.25 11.50 -2.34
N ARG A 72 7.29 10.17 -2.42
CA ARG A 72 6.13 9.30 -2.55
C ARG A 72 6.25 8.16 -1.55
N CYS A 73 5.12 7.55 -1.22
CA CYS A 73 5.13 6.44 -0.28
C CYS A 73 5.74 5.21 -0.95
N GLY A 74 6.73 4.65 -0.26
CA GLY A 74 7.46 3.49 -0.72
C GLY A 74 7.93 2.65 0.45
N GLY A 75 8.35 1.43 0.13
CA GLY A 75 8.65 0.41 1.13
C GLY A 75 7.77 -0.81 0.90
N LEU A 76 8.28 -1.96 1.33
CA LEU A 76 7.63 -3.26 1.20
C LEU A 76 7.35 -3.89 2.58
N ALA A 77 7.97 -3.36 3.63
CA ALA A 77 7.83 -3.88 4.97
C ALA A 77 6.68 -3.18 5.68
N CYS A 78 5.49 -3.75 5.48
CA CYS A 78 4.37 -3.63 6.40
C CYS A 78 4.28 -4.91 7.24
N SER A 79 3.81 -4.81 8.49
CA SER A 79 3.78 -5.93 9.45
C SER A 79 2.98 -7.14 8.94
N ARG A 80 2.10 -6.94 7.96
CA ARG A 80 1.35 -7.99 7.26
C ARG A 80 1.61 -7.88 5.76
N ASN A 81 1.80 -9.02 5.10
CA ASN A 81 2.09 -9.10 3.66
C ASN A 81 0.93 -8.63 2.76
N THR A 82 -0.26 -8.43 3.32
CA THR A 82 -1.46 -7.98 2.59
C THR A 82 -1.64 -6.46 2.59
N MET A 83 -0.84 -5.72 3.37
CA MET A 83 -0.93 -4.27 3.49
C MET A 83 0.04 -3.57 2.53
N ASP A 84 -0.39 -2.43 2.02
CA ASP A 84 0.39 -1.55 1.16
C ASP A 84 0.92 -0.34 1.94
N CYS A 85 2.01 0.25 1.45
CA CYS A 85 2.50 1.53 1.98
C CYS A 85 1.78 2.71 1.31
N LEU A 86 0.87 3.33 2.04
CA LEU A 86 -0.05 4.34 1.53
C LEU A 86 0.25 5.74 2.08
N PRO A 87 -0.08 6.80 1.35
CA PRO A 87 -0.02 8.15 1.89
C PRO A 87 -1.02 8.35 3.02
N ARG A 88 -0.57 8.99 4.09
CA ARG A 88 -1.47 9.51 5.12
C ARG A 88 -2.19 10.72 4.59
N GLN A 89 -3.53 10.71 4.62
CA GLN A 89 -4.36 11.74 3.99
C GLN A 89 -4.09 13.16 4.53
N ASP A 90 -3.73 13.29 5.80
CA ASP A 90 -3.37 14.55 6.46
C ASP A 90 -1.98 15.08 6.06
N LEU A 91 -1.18 14.27 5.36
CA LEU A 91 0.21 14.58 4.97
C LEU A 91 0.44 14.45 3.47
N VAL A 92 -0.62 14.60 2.70
CA VAL A 92 -0.55 14.80 1.24
C VAL A 92 -0.56 16.29 0.95
N LYS A 93 0.41 16.75 0.15
CA LYS A 93 0.51 18.16 -0.27
C LYS A 93 0.68 18.28 -1.77
N ASN A 94 0.24 19.39 -2.35
CA ASN A 94 0.54 19.74 -3.73
C ASN A 94 1.70 20.75 -3.76
N ILE A 95 2.61 20.55 -4.72
CA ILE A 95 3.69 21.48 -5.01
C ILE A 95 3.62 21.91 -6.48
N SER A 96 3.98 23.17 -6.71
CA SER A 96 4.08 23.76 -8.04
C SER A 96 5.48 23.52 -8.62
N ILE A 97 5.55 22.77 -9.72
CA ILE A 97 6.81 22.43 -10.39
C ILE A 97 6.95 23.24 -11.68
N PRO A 98 8.05 24.00 -11.88
CA PRO A 98 8.26 24.74 -13.12
C PRO A 98 8.56 23.79 -14.28
N VAL A 99 7.89 24.00 -15.40
CA VAL A 99 8.01 23.17 -16.61
C VAL A 99 8.06 24.03 -17.87
N TYR A 100 8.67 23.48 -18.92
CA TYR A 100 8.51 23.98 -20.27
C TYR A 100 7.48 23.14 -21.02
N LEU A 101 6.46 23.79 -21.54
CA LEU A 101 5.45 23.18 -22.38
C LEU A 101 5.68 23.57 -23.84
N TYR A 102 5.40 22.66 -24.76
CA TYR A 102 5.54 22.86 -26.19
C TYR A 102 4.19 22.72 -26.87
N ASN A 103 3.80 23.71 -27.67
CA ASN A 103 2.58 23.66 -28.47
C ASN A 103 2.82 22.92 -29.80
N GLN A 104 1.76 22.77 -30.60
CA GLN A 104 1.87 22.22 -31.96
C GLN A 104 2.88 22.97 -32.84
N ASP A 105 2.96 24.30 -32.69
CA ASP A 105 3.94 25.15 -33.40
C ASP A 105 5.37 25.09 -32.82
N SER A 106 5.65 24.14 -31.91
CA SER A 106 6.93 24.02 -31.19
C SER A 106 7.32 25.26 -30.38
N ARG A 107 6.39 26.18 -30.14
CA ARG A 107 6.60 27.33 -29.25
C ARG A 107 6.71 26.86 -27.81
N ARG A 108 7.78 27.29 -27.13
CA ARG A 108 8.05 26.96 -25.72
C ARG A 108 7.36 27.98 -24.81
N GLN A 109 6.59 27.48 -23.86
CA GLN A 109 5.98 28.27 -22.79
C GLN A 109 6.51 27.81 -21.43
N CYS A 110 6.93 28.75 -20.59
CA CYS A 110 7.24 28.47 -19.19
C CYS A 110 5.93 28.45 -18.40
N SER A 111 5.70 27.40 -17.62
CA SER A 111 4.51 27.25 -16.80
C SER A 111 4.84 26.50 -15.51
N HIS A 112 3.84 26.29 -14.67
CA HIS A 112 3.91 25.42 -13.51
C HIS A 112 2.85 24.32 -13.59
N VAL A 113 3.17 23.15 -13.05
CA VAL A 113 2.25 22.02 -12.92
C VAL A 113 2.19 21.63 -11.45
N GLU A 114 0.96 21.53 -10.93
CA GLU A 114 0.71 21.03 -9.58
C GLU A 114 0.92 19.51 -9.54
N MET A 115 1.78 19.07 -8.65
CA MET A 115 2.06 17.65 -8.43
C MET A 115 2.01 17.34 -6.94
N GLU A 116 1.45 16.18 -6.63
CA GLU A 116 1.32 15.71 -5.26
C GLU A 116 2.65 15.19 -4.70
N ILE A 117 2.90 15.41 -3.40
CA ILE A 117 3.97 14.82 -2.60
C ILE A 117 3.40 14.21 -1.32
N HIS A 118 4.08 13.20 -0.80
CA HIS A 118 3.71 12.54 0.45
C HIS A 118 4.73 12.91 1.53
N GLU A 119 4.30 13.59 2.58
CA GLU A 119 5.15 13.89 3.75
C GLU A 119 5.06 12.82 4.85
N GLY A 120 4.05 11.94 4.76
CA GLY A 120 3.90 10.83 5.68
C GLY A 120 3.20 9.64 5.02
N CYS A 121 3.58 8.45 5.46
CA CYS A 121 3.05 7.19 4.98
C CYS A 121 2.64 6.31 6.14
N GLU A 122 1.71 5.39 5.87
CA GLU A 122 1.29 4.36 6.80
C GLU A 122 0.99 3.05 6.06
N CYS A 123 1.02 1.95 6.81
CA CYS A 123 0.60 0.66 6.28
C CYS A 123 -0.91 0.55 6.36
N GLY A 124 -1.56 0.33 5.22
CA GLY A 124 -3.02 0.22 5.14
C GLY A 124 -3.44 -0.58 3.92
N CYS A 125 -4.75 -0.67 3.69
CA CYS A 125 -5.29 -1.36 2.53
C CYS A 125 -5.70 -0.35 1.47
N ALA A 126 -5.16 -0.45 0.25
CA ALA A 126 -5.51 0.46 -0.86
C ALA A 126 -6.93 0.21 -1.40
N LYS A 127 -7.57 -0.89 -0.97
CA LYS A 127 -8.80 -1.40 -1.56
C LYS A 127 -10.01 -0.63 -1.06
N THR A 128 -10.81 -0.15 -2.01
CA THR A 128 -12.18 0.32 -1.73
C THR A 128 -13.16 -0.82 -1.93
N CYS A 129 -14.06 -1.02 -0.97
CA CYS A 129 -15.07 -2.07 -1.06
C CYS A 129 -16.35 -1.61 -1.76
N PRO A 130 -17.00 -2.48 -2.55
CA PRO A 130 -18.32 -2.22 -3.12
C PRO A 130 -19.39 -1.95 -2.05
N GLN A 131 -20.53 -1.43 -2.48
CA GLN A 131 -21.69 -1.21 -1.61
C GLN A 131 -22.12 -2.51 -0.89
N ASN A 132 -22.52 -2.40 0.38
CA ASN A 132 -22.86 -3.50 1.29
C ASN A 132 -21.70 -4.46 1.63
N GLN A 133 -20.47 -4.01 1.38
CA GLN A 133 -19.27 -4.70 1.84
C GLN A 133 -18.46 -3.76 2.75
N VAL A 134 -17.80 -4.34 3.73
CA VAL A 134 -16.88 -3.66 4.64
C VAL A 134 -15.49 -4.22 4.40
N LEU A 135 -14.50 -3.34 4.43
CA LEU A 135 -13.10 -3.73 4.35
C LEU A 135 -12.67 -4.40 5.66
N ASP A 136 -12.16 -5.62 5.57
CA ASP A 136 -11.39 -6.23 6.64
C ASP A 136 -9.95 -5.70 6.58
N GLU A 137 -9.63 -4.71 7.41
CA GLU A 137 -8.30 -4.10 7.47
C GLU A 137 -7.19 -5.10 7.82
N GLY A 138 -7.54 -6.22 8.46
CA GLY A 138 -6.58 -7.24 8.82
C GLY A 138 -6.12 -8.10 7.65
N LEU A 139 -6.98 -8.30 6.65
CA LEU A 139 -6.74 -9.12 5.46
C LEU A 139 -6.66 -8.30 4.16
N CYS A 140 -7.02 -7.02 4.21
CA CYS A 140 -7.22 -6.18 3.03
C CYS A 140 -8.21 -6.78 2.01
N GLU A 141 -9.25 -7.44 2.52
CA GLU A 141 -10.30 -8.08 1.75
C GLU A 141 -11.66 -7.48 2.06
N CYS A 142 -12.54 -7.44 1.06
CA CYS A 142 -13.91 -6.97 1.26
C CYS A 142 -14.78 -8.13 1.70
N LYS A 143 -15.56 -7.92 2.75
CA LYS A 143 -16.51 -8.90 3.28
C LYS A 143 -17.90 -8.28 3.30
N CYS A 144 -18.92 -9.11 3.11
CA CYS A 144 -20.31 -8.66 3.25
C CYS A 144 -20.53 -7.99 4.61
N ASP A 145 -21.24 -6.86 4.60
CA ASP A 145 -21.63 -6.17 5.82
C ASP A 145 -22.69 -7.00 6.57
N ARG A 146 -22.36 -7.40 7.80
CA ARG A 146 -23.28 -8.13 8.68
C ARG A 146 -24.50 -7.30 9.06
N GLN A 147 -24.37 -5.98 9.14
CA GLN A 147 -25.50 -5.10 9.44
C GLN A 147 -26.49 -5.09 8.27
N GLU A 148 -26.00 -5.03 7.03
CA GLU A 148 -26.86 -5.10 5.84
C GLU A 148 -27.52 -6.47 5.70
N GLN A 149 -26.80 -7.55 6.01
CA GLN A 149 -27.38 -8.88 6.10
C GLN A 149 -28.52 -8.94 7.13
N ALA A 150 -28.30 -8.43 8.35
CA ALA A 150 -29.33 -8.44 9.39
C ALA A 150 -30.55 -7.59 9.01
N LYS A 151 -30.35 -6.43 8.37
CA LYS A 151 -31.44 -5.60 7.82
C LYS A 151 -32.22 -6.33 6.72
N CYS A 152 -31.54 -7.12 5.91
CA CYS A 152 -32.13 -7.94 4.86
C CYS A 152 -33.11 -8.97 5.43
N GLU A 153 -32.57 -9.80 6.32
CA GLU A 153 -33.27 -10.93 6.92
C GLU A 153 -34.41 -10.43 7.83
N GLY A 154 -34.19 -9.31 8.53
CA GLY A 154 -35.22 -8.64 9.34
C GLY A 154 -36.41 -8.11 8.54
N ARG A 155 -36.27 -7.91 7.22
CA ARG A 155 -37.37 -7.56 6.31
C ARG A 155 -37.99 -8.78 5.62
N GLY A 156 -37.66 -10.00 6.05
CA GLY A 156 -38.15 -11.25 5.45
C GLY A 156 -37.55 -11.54 4.06
N ARG A 157 -36.42 -10.94 3.74
CA ARG A 157 -35.72 -11.11 2.45
C ARG A 157 -34.60 -12.15 2.59
N LEU A 158 -34.21 -12.74 1.46
CA LEU A 158 -33.11 -13.70 1.41
C LEU A 158 -31.79 -12.98 1.13
N TRP A 159 -30.80 -13.19 1.98
CA TRP A 159 -29.45 -12.69 1.79
C TRP A 159 -28.63 -13.63 0.92
N ASN A 160 -27.95 -13.08 -0.09
CA ASN A 160 -26.97 -13.79 -0.90
C ASN A 160 -25.55 -13.37 -0.45
N SER A 161 -24.84 -14.28 0.18
CA SER A 161 -23.48 -14.05 0.70
C SER A 161 -22.40 -13.94 -0.40
N MET A 162 -22.67 -14.46 -1.60
CA MET A 162 -21.72 -14.34 -2.72
C MET A 162 -21.76 -12.96 -3.38
N SER A 163 -22.96 -12.38 -3.51
CA SER A 163 -23.16 -11.06 -4.11
C SER A 163 -23.32 -9.94 -3.08
N CYS A 164 -23.34 -10.27 -1.79
CA CYS A 164 -23.65 -9.35 -0.68
C CYS A 164 -24.92 -8.53 -0.97
N SER A 165 -25.99 -9.21 -1.39
CA SER A 165 -27.23 -8.53 -1.79
C SER A 165 -28.49 -9.26 -1.32
N CYS A 166 -29.58 -8.49 -1.28
CA CYS A 166 -30.89 -8.96 -0.84
C CYS A 166 -31.81 -9.26 -2.01
N HIS A 167 -32.49 -10.39 -1.93
CA HIS A 167 -33.51 -10.79 -2.91
C HIS A 167 -34.82 -11.13 -2.20
N CYS A 168 -35.93 -10.92 -2.90
CA CYS A 168 -37.21 -11.46 -2.44
C CYS A 168 -37.19 -12.98 -2.57
N PRO A 169 -37.86 -13.71 -1.66
CA PRO A 169 -38.09 -15.13 -1.84
C PRO A 169 -38.69 -15.42 -3.23
N PRO A 170 -38.29 -16.52 -3.90
CA PRO A 170 -38.84 -16.86 -5.21
C PRO A 170 -40.34 -17.18 -5.16
N THR A 171 -40.89 -17.44 -3.97
CA THR A 171 -42.32 -17.64 -3.71
C THR A 171 -43.11 -16.33 -3.64
N THR A 172 -42.45 -15.17 -3.65
CA THR A 172 -43.12 -13.86 -3.59
C THR A 172 -43.77 -13.52 -4.93
N THR A 173 -45.07 -13.28 -4.93
CA THR A 173 -45.81 -12.81 -6.12
C THR A 173 -45.46 -11.36 -6.44
N THR A 174 -44.88 -11.11 -7.60
CA THR A 174 -44.56 -9.76 -8.10
C THR A 174 -45.74 -9.10 -8.83
N GLU A 175 -46.74 -9.89 -9.23
CA GLU A 175 -47.97 -9.40 -9.84
C GLU A 175 -48.97 -9.00 -8.74
N CYS A 176 -49.21 -7.70 -8.63
CA CYS A 176 -50.15 -7.15 -7.66
C CYS A 176 -51.56 -7.00 -8.25
N SER A 177 -52.58 -7.06 -7.38
CA SER A 177 -53.96 -6.82 -7.78
C SER A 177 -54.21 -5.35 -8.17
N THR A 178 -55.34 -5.06 -8.81
CA THR A 178 -55.69 -3.71 -9.28
C THR A 178 -55.62 -2.69 -8.15
N GLY A 179 -54.84 -1.62 -8.33
CA GLY A 179 -54.66 -0.55 -7.34
C GLY A 179 -53.51 -0.77 -6.35
N GLN A 180 -52.72 -1.82 -6.50
CA GLN A 180 -51.53 -2.08 -5.68
C GLN A 180 -50.24 -2.00 -6.51
N VAL A 181 -49.14 -1.63 -5.87
CA VAL A 181 -47.80 -1.60 -6.48
C VAL A 181 -46.86 -2.50 -5.69
N PHE A 182 -46.04 -3.27 -6.40
CA PHE A 182 -45.05 -4.14 -5.76
C PHE A 182 -43.90 -3.30 -5.19
N ILE A 183 -43.72 -3.34 -3.87
CA ILE A 183 -42.61 -2.67 -3.20
C ILE A 183 -41.46 -3.66 -3.03
N GLN A 184 -40.44 -3.52 -3.88
CA GLN A 184 -39.29 -4.44 -3.90
C GLN A 184 -38.48 -4.46 -2.59
N GLN A 185 -38.53 -3.38 -1.79
CA GLN A 185 -37.87 -3.32 -0.49
C GLN A 185 -38.57 -4.15 0.60
N LEU A 186 -39.87 -4.42 0.43
CA LEU A 186 -40.72 -5.14 1.38
C LEU A 186 -41.16 -6.51 0.85
N CYS A 187 -40.90 -6.80 -0.43
CA CYS A 187 -41.31 -8.03 -1.09
C CYS A 187 -42.81 -8.30 -0.95
N ARG A 188 -43.63 -7.25 -1.07
CA ARG A 188 -45.08 -7.32 -1.00
C ARG A 188 -45.74 -6.21 -1.81
N CYS A 189 -47.00 -6.45 -2.17
CA CYS A 189 -47.86 -5.45 -2.77
C CYS A 189 -48.43 -4.53 -1.68
N GLU A 190 -48.37 -3.22 -1.89
CA GLU A 190 -49.06 -2.24 -1.05
C GLU A 190 -50.01 -1.40 -1.91
N SER A 191 -51.15 -1.04 -1.32
CA SER A 191 -52.10 -0.09 -1.91
C SER A 191 -51.50 1.31 -1.86
N TYR A 192 -51.68 2.06 -2.94
CA TYR A 192 -51.36 3.48 -2.99
C TYR A 192 -52.38 4.31 -2.20
#